data_AF-A0A1E1GII0-F1
#
_entry.id   AF-A0A1E1GII0-F1
#
_cell.length_a   1.000
_cell.length_b   1.000
_cell.length_c   1.000
_cell.angle_alpha   90.00
_cell.angle_beta   90.00
_cell.angle_gamma   90.00
#
_symmetry.space_group_name_H-M   'P 1'
#
loop_
_entity.id
_entity.type
_entity.pdbx_description
1 polymer ?
#
loop_
_entity_poly.entity_id
_entity_poly.type
_entity_poly.pdbx_seq_one_letter_code
_entity_poly.pdbx_strand_id
1 'polypeptide(L)'
;MLFFVFFFMLFLSFINFCVLDYIIWWSVFVICTFVFVFLTLNSVGSTSCLVNYYVIQEICGYYFLVFDSWKFQFFFLMLKSGSAPFHFWLFSVLSDLKGWSVLWFLTLQKLPYFVVLLNFCSDFFFLFLFFGMFFCYFQFFLLRNFLDMVVISSTESFNWLLLLGMFSFNEVFVLFFFYYFVMFLIISYIYNSNVNFISLEMLMIFFNVPLSLTFFLKVLLLFGTSSLVGFFYFFLLLFMCLMSLGVSYLFFCVSMVGFNFGLKYYDYFIYLLFCVGLLSVF
;
A
#
# COMPACT_ATOMS: atom_id res chain seq x y z
N MET A 1 -22.85 -2.95 7.58
CA MET A 1 -22.65 -2.51 6.20
C MET A 1 -21.18 -2.59 5.81
N LEU A 2 -20.27 -1.84 6.45
CA LEU A 2 -18.82 -1.89 6.16
C LEU A 2 -18.22 -3.31 6.19
N PHE A 3 -18.52 -4.12 7.21
CA PHE A 3 -18.04 -5.51 7.27
C PHE A 3 -18.49 -6.33 6.04
N PHE A 4 -19.74 -6.22 5.61
CA PHE A 4 -20.23 -6.92 4.43
C PHE A 4 -19.48 -6.50 3.16
N VAL A 5 -19.24 -5.20 2.98
CA VAL A 5 -18.50 -4.70 1.82
C VAL A 5 -17.05 -5.18 1.84
N PHE A 6 -16.46 -5.39 3.01
CA PHE A 6 -15.10 -5.89 3.13
C PHE A 6 -14.99 -7.32 2.58
N PHE A 7 -15.88 -8.21 3.00
CA PHE A 7 -15.95 -9.57 2.45
C PHE A 7 -16.27 -9.59 0.96
N PHE A 8 -17.14 -8.67 0.51
CA PHE A 8 -17.46 -8.54 -0.90
C PHE A 8 -16.22 -8.14 -1.73
N MET A 9 -15.43 -7.17 -1.28
CA MET A 9 -14.20 -6.76 -1.96
C MET A 9 -13.13 -7.86 -1.96
N LEU A 10 -13.00 -8.62 -0.87
CA LEU A 10 -12.11 -9.78 -0.82
C LEU A 10 -12.56 -10.86 -1.82
N PHE A 11 -13.86 -11.15 -1.88
CA PHE A 11 -14.41 -12.11 -2.83
C PHE A 11 -14.16 -11.68 -4.28
N LEU A 12 -14.35 -10.39 -4.60
CA LEU A 12 -14.03 -9.84 -5.92
C LEU A 12 -12.54 -9.97 -6.25
N SER A 13 -11.65 -9.71 -5.28
CA SER A 13 -10.21 -9.90 -5.49
C SER A 13 -9.85 -11.37 -5.72
N PHE A 14 -10.55 -12.31 -5.09
CA PHE A 14 -10.38 -13.74 -5.32
C PHE A 14 -10.83 -14.16 -6.73
N ILE A 15 -11.94 -13.60 -7.24
CA ILE A 15 -12.36 -13.82 -8.64
C ILE A 15 -11.26 -13.37 -9.62
N ASN A 16 -10.67 -12.20 -9.39
CA ASN A 16 -9.56 -11.71 -10.23
C ASN A 16 -8.33 -12.62 -10.20
N PHE A 17 -8.10 -13.35 -9.10
CA PHE A 17 -7.01 -14.32 -9.00
C PHE A 17 -7.30 -15.59 -9.80
N CYS A 18 -8.53 -16.09 -9.74
CA CYS A 18 -8.89 -17.35 -10.38
C CYS A 18 -9.05 -17.25 -11.91
N VAL A 19 -9.42 -16.07 -12.42
CA VAL A 19 -9.76 -15.89 -13.84
C VAL A 19 -8.74 -14.98 -14.51
N LEU A 20 -8.27 -15.37 -15.71
CA LEU A 20 -7.26 -14.64 -16.49
C LEU A 20 -7.87 -13.98 -17.74
N ASP A 21 -9.09 -13.45 -17.62
CA ASP A 21 -9.79 -12.79 -18.72
C ASP A 21 -9.89 -11.27 -18.49
N TYR A 22 -9.42 -10.49 -19.47
CA TYR A 22 -9.40 -9.03 -19.39
C TYR A 22 -10.79 -8.41 -19.17
N ILE A 23 -11.83 -9.00 -19.76
CA ILE A 23 -13.23 -8.54 -19.61
C ILE A 23 -13.71 -8.75 -18.17
N ILE A 24 -13.35 -9.89 -17.57
CA ILE A 24 -13.76 -10.21 -16.19
C ILE A 24 -13.04 -9.27 -15.23
N TRP A 25 -11.74 -9.07 -15.39
CA TRP A 25 -10.98 -8.10 -14.60
C TRP A 25 -11.57 -6.69 -14.69
N TRP A 26 -11.88 -6.22 -15.91
CA TRP A 26 -12.51 -4.93 -16.09
C TRP A 26 -13.87 -4.83 -15.38
N SER A 27 -14.71 -5.86 -15.50
CA SER A 27 -16.03 -5.86 -14.86
C SER A 27 -15.92 -5.77 -13.32
N VAL A 28 -14.96 -6.48 -12.73
CA VAL A 28 -14.69 -6.40 -11.29
C VAL A 28 -14.24 -5.00 -10.90
N PHE A 29 -13.37 -4.37 -11.69
CA PHE A 29 -12.92 -3.00 -11.43
C PHE A 29 -14.08 -2.00 -11.43
N VAL A 30 -15.01 -2.11 -12.38
CA VAL A 30 -16.20 -1.23 -12.44
C VAL A 30 -17.10 -1.45 -11.23
N ILE A 31 -17.29 -2.70 -10.79
CA ILE A 31 -18.08 -2.97 -9.58
C ILE A 31 -17.42 -2.34 -8.34
N CYS A 32 -16.10 -2.44 -8.21
CA CYS A 32 -15.34 -1.85 -7.12
C CYS A 32 -15.47 -0.31 -7.06
N THR A 33 -15.43 0.36 -8.21
CA THR A 33 -15.56 1.84 -8.29
C THR A 33 -16.95 2.27 -7.85
N PHE A 34 -18.02 1.61 -8.34
CA PHE A 34 -19.39 1.92 -7.91
C PHE A 34 -19.59 1.69 -6.42
N VAL A 35 -19.13 0.55 -5.89
CA VAL A 35 -19.24 0.24 -4.46
C VAL A 35 -18.56 1.32 -3.60
N PHE A 36 -17.38 1.81 -4.02
CA PHE A 36 -16.70 2.89 -3.32
C PHE A 36 -17.48 4.21 -3.35
N VAL A 37 -17.97 4.61 -4.51
CA VAL A 37 -18.72 5.86 -4.66
C VAL A 37 -19.98 5.83 -3.79
N PHE A 38 -20.73 4.72 -3.78
CA PHE A 38 -21.91 4.60 -2.92
C PHE A 38 -21.58 4.60 -1.42
N LEU A 39 -20.47 3.96 -1.02
CA LEU A 39 -20.03 3.96 0.37
C LEU A 39 -19.67 5.36 0.87
N THR A 40 -19.03 6.15 0.03
CA THR A 40 -18.47 7.45 0.40
C THR A 40 -19.43 8.60 0.19
N LEU A 41 -20.51 8.42 -0.57
CA LEU A 41 -21.49 9.46 -0.85
C LEU A 41 -22.04 10.16 0.41
N ASN A 42 -22.19 9.40 1.51
CA ASN A 42 -22.72 9.92 2.77
C ASN A 42 -21.64 10.52 3.69
N SER A 43 -20.36 10.19 3.49
CA SER A 43 -19.26 10.57 4.40
C SER A 43 -18.46 11.78 3.92
N VAL A 44 -18.61 12.18 2.66
CA VAL A 44 -17.74 13.15 2.02
C VAL A 44 -18.35 14.56 2.07
N GLY A 45 -17.50 15.55 2.37
CA GLY A 45 -17.90 16.95 2.45
C GLY A 45 -18.10 17.62 1.09
N SER A 46 -17.47 17.11 0.03
CA SER A 46 -17.54 17.64 -1.35
C SER A 46 -17.82 16.53 -2.39
N THR A 47 -18.84 16.73 -3.23
CA THR A 47 -19.13 15.79 -4.33
C THR A 47 -18.07 15.85 -5.44
N SER A 48 -17.34 16.96 -5.56
CA SER A 48 -16.28 17.17 -6.56
C SER A 48 -15.16 16.13 -6.46
N CYS A 49 -14.74 15.77 -5.25
CA CYS A 49 -13.73 14.74 -5.00
C CYS A 49 -14.17 13.38 -5.58
N LEU A 50 -15.42 12.98 -5.34
CA LEU A 50 -15.95 11.70 -5.81
C LEU A 50 -16.11 11.67 -7.33
N VAL A 51 -16.48 12.80 -7.94
CA VAL A 51 -16.52 12.93 -9.39
C VAL A 51 -15.11 12.77 -9.98
N ASN A 52 -14.09 13.40 -9.40
CA ASN A 52 -12.71 13.25 -9.85
C ASN A 52 -12.24 11.79 -9.76
N TYR A 53 -12.53 11.11 -8.65
CA TYR A 53 -12.26 9.68 -8.51
C TYR A 53 -12.93 8.86 -9.62
N TYR A 54 -14.24 9.02 -9.78
CA TYR A 54 -15.02 8.24 -10.74
C TYR A 54 -14.52 8.44 -12.18
N VAL A 55 -14.32 9.69 -12.59
CA VAL A 55 -13.87 10.03 -13.95
C VAL A 55 -12.51 9.39 -14.25
N ILE A 56 -11.54 9.52 -13.34
CA ILE A 56 -10.19 8.96 -13.56
C ILE A 56 -10.26 7.42 -13.61
N GLN A 57 -11.01 6.79 -12.70
CA GLN A 57 -11.09 5.33 -12.61
C GLN A 57 -11.76 4.69 -13.84
N GLU A 58 -12.83 5.29 -14.34
CA GLU A 58 -13.53 4.78 -15.52
C GLU A 58 -12.74 5.02 -16.81
N ILE A 59 -12.15 6.20 -16.98
CA ILE A 59 -11.28 6.48 -18.15
C ILE A 59 -10.13 5.47 -18.20
N CYS A 60 -9.45 5.20 -17.09
CA CYS A 60 -8.41 4.18 -17.02
C CYS A 60 -8.94 2.76 -17.28
N GLY A 61 -10.15 2.45 -16.81
CA GLY A 61 -10.82 1.18 -17.06
C GLY A 61 -11.07 0.95 -18.56
N TYR A 62 -11.55 1.97 -19.27
CA TYR A 62 -11.77 1.86 -20.72
C TYR A 62 -10.45 1.74 -21.48
N TYR A 63 -9.43 2.53 -21.13
CA TYR A 63 -8.11 2.39 -21.77
C TYR A 63 -7.50 1.00 -21.53
N PHE A 64 -7.70 0.41 -20.34
CA PHE A 64 -7.27 -0.96 -20.07
C PHE A 64 -7.85 -1.99 -21.06
N LEU A 65 -9.11 -1.84 -21.47
CA LEU A 65 -9.73 -2.72 -22.47
C LEU A 65 -9.28 -2.43 -23.91
N VAL A 66 -9.04 -1.16 -24.24
CA VAL A 66 -8.71 -0.75 -25.62
C VAL A 66 -7.30 -1.18 -26.02
N PHE A 67 -6.35 -1.12 -25.08
CA PHE A 67 -4.97 -1.53 -25.37
C PHE A 67 -4.81 -3.03 -25.19
N ASP A 68 -4.44 -3.73 -26.27
CA ASP A 68 -4.12 -5.16 -26.25
C ASP A 68 -2.66 -5.43 -25.80
N SER A 69 -1.83 -4.38 -25.69
CA SER A 69 -0.45 -4.56 -25.27
C SER A 69 -0.36 -4.67 -23.74
N TRP A 70 0.21 -5.78 -23.26
CA TRP A 70 0.50 -6.03 -21.84
C TRP A 70 1.24 -4.88 -21.16
N LYS A 71 2.12 -4.17 -21.89
CA LYS A 71 2.87 -3.04 -21.34
C LYS A 71 2.02 -1.81 -21.07
N PHE A 72 1.15 -1.44 -22.01
CA PHE A 72 0.26 -0.30 -21.81
C PHE A 72 -0.81 -0.61 -20.76
N GLN A 73 -1.33 -1.85 -20.75
CA GLN A 73 -2.25 -2.33 -19.73
C GLN A 73 -1.66 -2.17 -18.32
N PHE A 74 -0.39 -2.53 -18.13
CA PHE A 74 0.31 -2.34 -16.85
C PHE A 74 0.37 -0.85 -16.44
N PHE A 75 0.70 0.07 -17.35
CA PHE A 75 0.74 1.50 -17.03
C PHE A 75 -0.64 2.07 -16.66
N PHE A 76 -1.71 1.66 -17.35
CA PHE A 76 -3.06 2.10 -16.98
C PHE A 76 -3.53 1.53 -15.65
N LEU A 77 -3.17 0.29 -15.32
CA LEU A 77 -3.44 -0.30 -14.01
C LEU A 77 -2.64 0.40 -12.89
N MET A 78 -1.39 0.80 -13.17
CA MET A 78 -0.61 1.60 -12.23
C MET A 78 -1.23 2.97 -11.99
N LEU A 79 -1.71 3.64 -13.04
CA LEU A 79 -2.44 4.89 -12.88
C LEU A 79 -3.75 4.69 -12.10
N LYS A 80 -4.49 3.60 -12.37
CA LYS A 80 -5.74 3.27 -11.69
C LYS A 80 -5.56 2.94 -10.21
N SER A 81 -4.51 2.20 -9.85
CA SER A 81 -4.15 1.90 -8.45
C SER A 81 -3.48 3.06 -7.73
N GLY A 82 -3.02 4.08 -8.48
CA GLY A 82 -2.29 5.23 -7.94
C GLY A 82 -0.88 4.89 -7.48
N SER A 83 -0.22 3.92 -8.13
CA SER A 83 1.18 3.59 -7.85
C SER A 83 2.11 4.64 -8.46
N ALA A 84 3.28 4.86 -7.83
CA ALA A 84 4.19 5.89 -8.34
C ALA A 84 4.78 5.45 -9.70
N PRO A 85 4.98 6.38 -10.64
CA PRO A 85 4.94 7.85 -10.52
C PRO A 85 3.58 8.50 -10.80
N PHE A 86 2.51 7.70 -11.01
CA PHE A 86 1.19 8.20 -11.42
C PHE A 86 0.24 8.46 -10.25
N HIS A 87 0.77 8.79 -9.07
CA HIS A 87 0.01 8.91 -7.83
C HIS A 87 -0.59 10.30 -7.57
N PHE A 88 -0.29 11.31 -8.38
CA PHE A 88 -0.70 12.69 -8.11
C PHE A 88 -2.22 12.89 -8.00
N TRP A 89 -3.00 12.11 -8.72
CA TRP A 89 -4.46 12.22 -8.65
C TRP A 89 -5.01 11.79 -7.29
N LEU A 90 -4.25 10.99 -6.51
CA LEU A 90 -4.67 10.61 -5.17
C LEU A 90 -4.86 11.84 -4.27
N PHE A 91 -4.02 12.87 -4.41
CA PHE A 91 -4.13 14.08 -3.59
C PHE A 91 -5.44 14.85 -3.83
N SER A 92 -5.96 14.86 -5.06
CA SER A 92 -7.23 15.56 -5.37
C SER A 92 -8.46 14.81 -4.87
N VAL A 93 -8.32 13.51 -4.57
CA VAL A 93 -9.38 12.68 -4.00
C VAL A 93 -9.29 12.66 -2.47
N LEU A 94 -8.11 12.67 -1.88
CA LEU A 94 -7.97 12.49 -0.43
C LEU A 94 -8.24 13.74 0.41
N SER A 95 -8.21 14.94 -0.18
CA SER A 95 -8.40 16.20 0.56
C SER A 95 -9.73 16.27 1.32
N ASP A 96 -10.79 15.67 0.78
CA ASP A 96 -12.15 15.78 1.32
C ASP A 96 -12.70 14.46 1.92
N LEU A 97 -11.93 13.36 1.83
CA LEU A 97 -12.29 12.09 2.45
C LEU A 97 -12.01 12.14 3.96
N LYS A 98 -12.93 11.59 4.77
CA LYS A 98 -12.85 11.65 6.24
C LYS A 98 -12.97 10.26 6.88
N GLY A 99 -12.14 10.04 7.89
CA GLY A 99 -12.24 8.88 8.78
C GLY A 99 -11.97 7.57 8.05
N TRP A 100 -12.87 6.60 8.27
CA TRP A 100 -12.75 5.26 7.71
C TRP A 100 -12.73 5.23 6.18
N SER A 101 -13.37 6.19 5.47
CA SER A 101 -13.34 6.20 4.00
C SER A 101 -11.92 6.33 3.44
N VAL A 102 -11.01 6.99 4.17
CA VAL A 102 -9.58 7.12 3.79
C VAL A 102 -8.88 5.76 3.86
N LEU A 103 -9.13 4.98 4.91
CA LEU A 103 -8.59 3.62 5.02
C LEU A 103 -9.07 2.73 3.89
N TRP A 104 -10.37 2.77 3.62
CA TRP A 104 -10.99 2.00 2.56
C TRP A 104 -10.39 2.34 1.19
N PHE A 105 -10.20 3.63 0.93
CA PHE A 105 -9.59 4.11 -0.30
C PHE A 105 -8.13 3.65 -0.45
N LEU A 106 -7.31 3.81 0.58
CA LEU A 106 -5.89 3.51 0.50
C LEU A 106 -5.57 2.02 0.44
N THR A 107 -6.43 1.17 1.00
CA THR A 107 -6.16 -0.27 1.15
C THR A 107 -7.08 -1.14 0.30
N LEU A 108 -8.40 -1.09 0.52
CA LEU A 108 -9.35 -2.03 -0.06
C LEU A 108 -9.60 -1.78 -1.54
N GLN A 109 -9.47 -0.54 -2.00
CA GLN A 109 -9.55 -0.27 -3.43
C GLN A 109 -8.32 -0.80 -4.18
N LYS A 110 -7.14 -0.88 -3.55
CA LYS A 110 -5.93 -1.39 -4.21
C LYS A 110 -5.91 -2.91 -4.37
N LEU A 111 -6.61 -3.65 -3.51
CA LEU A 111 -6.70 -5.13 -3.51
C LEU A 111 -7.01 -5.77 -4.87
N PRO A 112 -8.14 -5.45 -5.52
CA PRO A 112 -8.51 -6.09 -6.79
C PRO A 112 -7.51 -5.77 -7.91
N TYR A 113 -6.93 -4.56 -7.90
CA TYR A 113 -5.92 -4.15 -8.87
C TYR A 113 -4.58 -4.85 -8.66
N PHE A 114 -4.22 -5.09 -7.39
CA PHE A 114 -2.96 -5.70 -7.02
C PHE A 114 -2.79 -7.09 -7.61
N VAL A 115 -3.81 -7.93 -7.49
CA VAL A 115 -3.80 -9.30 -8.04
C VAL A 115 -3.53 -9.28 -9.54
N VAL A 116 -4.17 -8.37 -10.27
CA VAL A 116 -4.00 -8.24 -11.72
C VAL A 116 -2.63 -7.64 -12.07
N LEU A 117 -2.15 -6.66 -11.31
CA LEU A 117 -0.82 -6.06 -11.49
C LEU A 117 0.31 -7.07 -11.31
N LEU A 118 0.17 -8.02 -10.39
CA LEU A 118 1.14 -9.09 -10.20
C LEU A 118 1.22 -10.00 -11.42
N ASN A 119 0.09 -10.30 -12.07
CA ASN A 119 0.09 -11.12 -13.29
C ASN A 119 0.82 -10.46 -14.46
N PHE A 120 0.84 -9.12 -14.53
CA PHE A 120 1.54 -8.36 -15.57
C PHE A 120 2.98 -7.96 -15.18
N CYS A 121 3.40 -8.21 -13.94
CA CYS A 121 4.72 -7.84 -13.46
C CYS A 121 5.80 -8.59 -14.24
N SER A 122 6.68 -7.83 -14.90
CA SER A 122 7.87 -8.34 -15.57
C SER A 122 9.09 -7.49 -15.24
N ASP A 123 10.29 -8.06 -15.36
CA ASP A 123 11.57 -7.41 -15.04
C ASP A 123 11.76 -6.05 -15.72
N PHE A 124 11.11 -5.83 -16.88
CA PHE A 124 11.15 -4.57 -17.62
C PHE A 124 10.70 -3.37 -16.76
N PHE A 125 9.74 -3.58 -15.85
CA PHE A 125 9.20 -2.52 -15.02
C PHE A 125 10.02 -2.22 -13.76
N PHE A 126 11.08 -2.99 -13.48
CA PHE A 126 11.90 -2.82 -12.29
C PHE A 126 12.46 -1.39 -12.18
N LEU A 127 13.10 -0.88 -13.23
CA LEU A 127 13.69 0.47 -13.25
C LEU A 127 12.61 1.55 -13.10
N PHE A 128 11.44 1.34 -13.69
CA PHE A 128 10.34 2.28 -13.64
C PHE A 128 9.76 2.39 -12.21
N LEU A 129 9.50 1.25 -11.56
CA LEU A 129 9.04 1.20 -10.17
C LEU A 129 10.10 1.78 -9.22
N PHE A 130 11.38 1.47 -9.43
CA PHE A 130 12.48 1.99 -8.64
C PHE A 130 12.61 3.52 -8.74
N PHE A 131 12.50 4.08 -9.94
CA PHE A 131 12.49 5.53 -10.14
C PHE A 131 11.25 6.18 -9.50
N GLY A 132 10.09 5.53 -9.59
CA GLY A 132 8.86 5.98 -8.92
C GLY A 132 9.04 6.09 -7.40
N MET A 133 9.75 5.15 -6.77
CA MET A 133 10.05 5.24 -5.33
C MET A 133 10.91 6.45 -4.99
N PHE A 134 11.98 6.74 -5.75
CA PHE A 134 12.78 7.96 -5.55
C PHE A 134 11.93 9.22 -5.61
N PHE A 135 10.98 9.28 -6.54
CA PHE A 135 10.07 10.41 -6.64
C PHE A 135 9.21 10.56 -5.37
N CYS A 136 8.69 9.47 -4.81
CA CYS A 136 7.96 9.49 -3.53
C CYS A 136 8.84 9.99 -2.39
N TYR A 137 10.10 9.52 -2.29
CA TYR A 137 11.06 9.98 -1.27
C TYR A 137 11.30 11.49 -1.36
N PHE A 138 11.50 12.03 -2.57
CA PHE A 138 11.66 13.47 -2.75
C PHE A 138 10.42 14.26 -2.37
N GLN A 139 9.24 13.78 -2.78
CA GLN A 139 8.00 14.48 -2.49
C GLN A 139 7.67 14.48 -0.99
N PHE A 140 8.08 13.45 -0.25
CA PHE A 140 7.91 13.39 1.20
C PHE A 140 8.46 14.63 1.92
N PHE A 141 9.66 15.10 1.52
CA PHE A 141 10.28 16.28 2.12
C PHE A 141 9.54 17.60 1.84
N LEU A 142 8.68 17.61 0.82
CA LEU A 142 7.94 18.80 0.40
C LEU A 142 6.55 18.90 1.03
N LEU A 143 6.00 17.78 1.52
CA LEU A 143 4.66 17.77 2.10
C LEU A 143 4.64 18.27 3.54
N ARG A 144 3.54 18.93 3.90
CA ARG A 144 3.30 19.43 5.26
C ARG A 144 2.10 18.77 5.94
N ASN A 145 1.12 18.28 5.19
CA ASN A 145 -0.10 17.70 5.76
C ASN A 145 0.06 16.21 6.05
N PHE A 146 -0.45 15.75 7.19
CA PHE A 146 -0.41 14.34 7.59
C PHE A 146 -1.10 13.41 6.63
N LEU A 147 -2.29 13.78 6.16
CA LEU A 147 -3.04 12.95 5.21
C LEU A 147 -2.23 12.77 3.93
N ASP A 148 -1.68 13.85 3.38
CA ASP A 148 -0.84 13.80 2.17
C ASP A 148 0.42 12.93 2.39
N MET A 149 1.04 13.02 3.56
CA MET A 149 2.19 12.17 3.91
C MET A 149 1.82 10.68 4.01
N VAL A 150 0.66 10.36 4.60
CA VAL A 150 0.14 8.98 4.66
C VAL A 150 -0.12 8.45 3.25
N VAL A 151 -0.64 9.28 2.35
CA VAL A 151 -0.85 8.92 0.94
C VAL A 151 0.46 8.53 0.29
N ILE A 152 1.52 9.36 0.41
CA ILE A 152 2.84 9.02 -0.15
C ILE A 152 3.38 7.72 0.44
N SER A 153 3.32 7.55 1.77
CA SER A 153 3.79 6.33 2.41
C SER A 153 3.05 5.08 1.92
N SER A 154 1.75 5.21 1.62
CA SER A 154 0.93 4.14 1.05
C SER A 154 1.28 3.82 -0.41
N THR A 155 1.80 4.80 -1.17
CA THR A 155 2.19 4.62 -2.58
C THR A 155 3.58 4.01 -2.68
N GLU A 156 4.50 4.41 -1.80
CA GLU A 156 5.83 3.81 -1.69
C GLU A 156 5.75 2.35 -1.27
N SER A 157 5.03 2.04 -0.20
CA SER A 157 4.84 0.66 0.28
C SER A 157 4.18 -0.25 -0.75
N PHE A 158 3.22 0.28 -1.54
CA PHE A 158 2.62 -0.46 -2.64
C PHE A 158 3.62 -0.75 -3.77
N ASN A 159 4.50 0.19 -4.10
CA ASN A 159 5.58 -0.04 -5.07
C ASN A 159 6.58 -1.10 -4.58
N TRP A 160 6.89 -1.12 -3.29
CA TRP A 160 7.72 -2.18 -2.70
C TRP A 160 7.06 -3.56 -2.81
N LEU A 161 5.75 -3.65 -2.56
CA LEU A 161 5.00 -4.90 -2.74
C LEU A 161 5.02 -5.36 -4.20
N LEU A 162 4.87 -4.45 -5.16
CA LEU A 162 4.96 -4.77 -6.59
C LEU A 162 6.36 -5.25 -6.99
N LEU A 163 7.42 -4.62 -6.47
CA LEU A 163 8.80 -5.06 -6.71
C LEU A 163 9.08 -6.45 -6.17
N LEU A 164 8.50 -6.80 -5.01
CA LEU A 164 8.57 -8.18 -4.50
C LEU A 164 7.78 -9.16 -5.36
N GLY A 165 6.68 -8.69 -5.97
CA GLY A 165 5.92 -9.40 -7.01
C GLY A 165 6.79 -9.98 -8.11
N MET A 166 7.83 -9.26 -8.51
CA MET A 166 8.76 -9.70 -9.55
C MET A 166 9.61 -10.91 -9.13
N PHE A 167 9.86 -11.09 -7.83
CA PHE A 167 10.77 -12.12 -7.33
C PHE A 167 10.04 -13.35 -6.80
N SER A 168 8.95 -13.15 -6.06
CA SER A 168 8.27 -14.23 -5.34
C SER A 168 6.77 -13.96 -5.21
N PHE A 169 5.94 -14.60 -6.04
CA PHE A 169 4.49 -14.43 -6.01
C PHE A 169 3.85 -14.76 -4.64
N ASN A 170 4.33 -15.80 -3.93
CA ASN A 170 3.69 -16.25 -2.68
C ASN A 170 3.96 -15.31 -1.49
N GLU A 171 5.19 -14.81 -1.36
CA GLU A 171 5.59 -13.92 -0.24
C GLU A 171 4.82 -12.60 -0.28
N VAL A 172 4.46 -12.18 -1.49
CA VAL A 172 3.76 -10.94 -1.75
C VAL A 172 2.35 -10.93 -1.16
N PHE A 173 1.64 -12.07 -1.20
CA PHE A 173 0.32 -12.18 -0.58
C PHE A 173 0.40 -12.07 0.95
N VAL A 174 1.39 -12.69 1.58
CA VAL A 174 1.60 -12.61 3.04
C VAL A 174 1.90 -11.17 3.45
N LEU A 175 2.81 -10.50 2.72
CA LEU A 175 3.15 -9.11 2.98
C LEU A 175 2.01 -8.14 2.70
N PHE A 176 1.14 -8.46 1.74
CA PHE A 176 -0.06 -7.67 1.48
C PHE A 176 -1.03 -7.67 2.68
N PHE A 177 -1.28 -8.83 3.29
CA PHE A 177 -2.10 -8.90 4.50
C PHE A 177 -1.49 -8.11 5.66
N PHE A 178 -0.17 -8.16 5.81
CA PHE A 178 0.54 -7.36 6.80
C PHE A 178 0.42 -5.86 6.53
N TYR A 179 0.60 -5.43 5.28
CA TYR A 179 0.39 -4.06 4.86
C TYR A 179 -1.02 -3.56 5.22
N TYR A 180 -2.04 -4.37 4.93
CA TYR A 180 -3.43 -4.06 5.28
C TYR A 180 -3.59 -3.83 6.79
N PHE A 181 -3.03 -4.72 7.61
CA PHE A 181 -3.12 -4.64 9.06
C PHE A 181 -2.42 -3.38 9.61
N VAL A 182 -1.22 -3.07 9.11
CA VAL A 182 -0.47 -1.88 9.52
C VAL A 182 -1.23 -0.60 9.16
N MET A 183 -1.75 -0.50 7.93
CA MET A 183 -2.53 0.67 7.49
C MET A 183 -3.82 0.82 8.30
N PHE A 184 -4.44 -0.29 8.70
CA PHE A 184 -5.61 -0.25 9.59
C PHE A 184 -5.27 0.38 10.94
N LEU A 185 -4.16 -0.04 11.57
CA LEU A 185 -3.71 0.52 12.83
C LEU A 185 -3.38 2.01 12.71
N ILE A 186 -2.63 2.41 11.68
CA ILE A 186 -2.24 3.80 11.44
C ILE A 186 -3.46 4.72 11.39
N ILE A 187 -4.44 4.37 10.55
CA ILE A 187 -5.56 5.27 10.30
C ILE A 187 -6.53 5.28 11.49
N SER A 188 -6.69 4.14 12.17
CA SER A 188 -7.45 4.10 13.43
C SER A 188 -6.82 5.02 14.49
N TYR A 189 -5.49 5.12 14.53
CA TYR A 189 -4.78 5.98 15.45
C TYR A 189 -4.92 7.47 15.09
N ILE A 190 -4.79 7.81 13.80
CA ILE A 190 -4.90 9.20 13.30
C ILE A 190 -6.28 9.79 13.61
N TYR A 191 -7.36 9.01 13.41
CA TYR A 191 -8.71 9.54 13.55
C TYR A 191 -9.31 9.39 14.97
N ASN A 192 -8.80 8.47 15.80
CA ASN A 192 -9.31 8.32 17.17
C ASN A 192 -8.56 9.19 18.20
N SER A 193 -7.38 9.71 17.88
CA SER A 193 -6.59 10.49 18.83
C SER A 193 -6.71 11.99 18.55
N ASN A 194 -7.30 12.74 19.50
CA ASN A 194 -7.17 14.20 19.62
C ASN A 194 -5.72 14.64 19.92
N VAL A 195 -4.73 13.86 19.52
CA VAL A 195 -3.33 14.02 19.88
C VAL A 195 -2.62 14.60 18.66
N ASN A 196 -2.76 15.92 18.50
CA ASN A 196 -2.12 16.75 17.48
C ASN A 196 -0.57 16.77 17.54
N PHE A 197 0.07 15.85 18.28
CA PHE A 197 1.51 15.86 18.57
C PHE A 197 2.28 14.68 17.97
N ILE A 198 1.78 14.13 16.88
CA ILE A 198 2.47 13.05 16.17
C ILE A 198 2.79 13.55 14.78
N SER A 199 3.71 14.51 14.73
CA SER A 199 3.79 15.44 13.62
C SER A 199 4.90 15.17 12.59
N LEU A 200 5.71 14.14 12.77
CA LEU A 200 6.67 13.69 11.75
C LEU A 200 7.31 12.36 12.14
N GLU A 201 7.57 12.18 13.43
CA GLU A 201 8.37 11.07 13.96
C GLU A 201 7.70 9.70 13.79
N MET A 202 6.41 9.56 14.13
CA MET A 202 5.67 8.32 13.83
C MET A 202 5.57 8.06 12.33
N LEU A 203 5.66 9.10 11.51
CA LEU A 203 5.57 8.98 10.06
C LEU A 203 6.88 8.48 9.45
N MET A 204 8.03 8.94 9.97
CA MET A 204 9.36 8.40 9.69
C MET A 204 9.53 6.96 10.19
N ILE A 205 8.82 6.62 11.26
CA ILE A 205 8.67 5.25 11.74
C ILE A 205 7.86 4.39 10.75
N PHE A 206 6.71 4.88 10.26
CA PHE A 206 5.88 4.14 9.29
C PHE A 206 6.50 3.97 7.91
N PHE A 207 7.37 4.89 7.52
CA PHE A 207 8.27 4.77 6.37
C PHE A 207 9.04 3.43 6.34
N ASN A 208 9.27 2.87 7.52
CA ASN A 208 10.17 1.76 7.73
C ASN A 208 9.46 0.44 8.08
N VAL A 209 8.15 0.46 8.34
CA VAL A 209 7.38 -0.71 8.76
C VAL A 209 7.10 -1.72 7.62
N PRO A 210 6.89 -1.34 6.34
CA PRO A 210 6.86 -2.35 5.28
C PRO A 210 8.27 -2.82 4.87
N LEU A 211 9.33 -2.27 5.47
CA LEU A 211 10.73 -2.51 5.12
C LEU A 211 11.54 -3.33 6.14
N SER A 212 11.15 -3.35 7.41
CA SER A 212 11.85 -4.18 8.43
C SER A 212 11.69 -5.69 8.23
N LEU A 213 10.56 -6.15 7.68
CA LEU A 213 10.34 -7.57 7.35
C LEU A 213 10.85 -7.95 5.96
N THR A 214 10.83 -7.02 5.00
CA THR A 214 11.42 -7.24 3.68
C THR A 214 12.95 -7.18 3.69
N PHE A 215 13.56 -6.61 4.74
CA PHE A 215 14.99 -6.75 5.06
C PHE A 215 15.35 -8.21 5.40
N PHE A 216 14.57 -8.90 6.23
CA PHE A 216 14.80 -10.32 6.54
C PHE A 216 14.55 -11.24 5.33
N LEU A 217 13.52 -10.95 4.52
CA LEU A 217 13.22 -11.73 3.30
C LEU A 217 14.26 -11.54 2.19
N LYS A 218 14.89 -10.36 2.07
CA LYS A 218 15.94 -10.12 1.07
C LYS A 218 17.30 -10.69 1.43
N VAL A 219 17.58 -10.90 2.72
CA VAL A 219 18.71 -11.72 3.17
C VAL A 219 18.50 -13.18 2.76
N LEU A 220 17.27 -13.71 2.82
CA LEU A 220 16.93 -15.07 2.37
C LEU A 220 16.99 -15.23 0.83
N LEU A 221 16.49 -14.26 0.06
CA LEU A 221 16.55 -14.29 -1.41
C LEU A 221 17.98 -14.15 -1.98
N LEU A 222 18.86 -13.41 -1.29
CA LEU A 222 20.29 -13.32 -1.62
C LEU A 222 21.02 -14.67 -1.61
N PHE A 223 20.61 -15.61 -0.76
CA PHE A 223 21.17 -16.96 -0.74
C PHE A 223 20.56 -17.88 -1.82
N GLY A 224 19.39 -17.52 -2.37
CA GLY A 224 18.62 -18.35 -3.30
C GLY A 224 18.93 -18.14 -4.79
N THR A 225 19.33 -16.95 -5.23
CA THR A 225 19.61 -16.67 -6.66
C THR A 225 21.10 -16.50 -6.90
N SER A 226 21.81 -17.62 -6.99
CA SER A 226 23.28 -17.67 -7.02
C SER A 226 23.94 -17.20 -8.33
N SER A 227 23.22 -16.72 -9.35
CA SER A 227 23.85 -16.52 -10.67
C SER A 227 23.71 -15.19 -11.40
N LEU A 228 22.69 -14.35 -11.23
CA LEU A 228 22.54 -13.20 -12.17
C LEU A 228 21.94 -11.89 -11.64
N VAL A 229 22.13 -11.50 -10.37
CA VAL A 229 21.69 -10.16 -9.95
C VAL A 229 22.56 -9.50 -8.87
N GLY A 230 23.74 -9.02 -9.29
CA GLY A 230 24.82 -8.63 -8.36
C GLY A 230 24.88 -7.17 -7.90
N PHE A 231 24.53 -6.18 -8.74
CA PHE A 231 24.86 -4.77 -8.43
C PHE A 231 23.67 -3.91 -7.99
N PHE A 232 22.56 -3.89 -8.73
CA PHE A 232 21.37 -3.12 -8.34
C PHE A 232 20.74 -3.65 -7.04
N TYR A 233 20.85 -4.95 -6.78
CA TYR A 233 20.36 -5.57 -5.55
C TYR A 233 21.20 -5.16 -4.36
N PHE A 234 22.52 -5.05 -4.52
CA PHE A 234 23.41 -4.57 -3.47
C PHE A 234 23.05 -3.15 -3.01
N PHE A 235 22.79 -2.24 -3.96
CA PHE A 235 22.33 -0.88 -3.64
C PHE A 235 20.98 -0.87 -2.93
N LEU A 236 20.07 -1.73 -3.38
CA LEU A 236 18.72 -1.88 -2.84
C LEU A 236 18.77 -2.46 -1.41
N LEU A 237 19.66 -3.41 -1.14
CA LEU A 237 19.92 -3.96 0.20
C LEU A 237 20.50 -2.93 1.17
N LEU A 238 21.43 -2.09 0.70
CA LEU A 238 22.05 -1.05 1.50
C LEU A 238 21.03 0.02 1.91
N PHE A 239 20.15 0.39 0.98
CA PHE A 239 19.04 1.30 1.27
C PHE A 239 18.09 0.72 2.32
N MET A 240 17.83 -0.59 2.27
CA MET A 240 16.89 -1.25 3.20
C MET A 240 17.43 -1.42 4.63
N CYS A 241 18.74 -1.54 4.79
CA CYS A 241 19.36 -1.52 6.11
C CYS A 241 19.14 -0.16 6.80
N LEU A 242 19.28 0.94 6.05
CA LEU A 242 19.03 2.29 6.55
C LEU A 242 17.56 2.49 6.94
N MET A 243 16.64 1.84 6.22
CA MET A 243 15.20 1.87 6.52
C MET A 243 14.87 1.04 7.78
N SER A 244 15.54 -0.08 8.05
CA SER A 244 15.27 -0.89 9.26
C SER A 244 15.49 -0.14 10.59
N LEU A 245 16.30 0.92 10.59
CA LEU A 245 16.59 1.76 11.77
C LEU A 245 15.38 2.58 12.26
N GLY A 246 14.38 2.84 11.43
CA GLY A 246 13.17 3.52 11.90
C GLY A 246 12.24 2.63 12.72
N VAL A 247 12.32 1.31 12.55
CA VAL A 247 11.52 0.37 13.35
C VAL A 247 12.08 0.21 14.75
N SER A 248 13.42 0.19 14.91
CA SER A 248 14.03 0.25 16.25
C SER A 248 13.72 1.58 16.96
N TYR A 249 13.64 2.68 16.21
CA TYR A 249 13.16 3.96 16.74
C TYR A 249 11.69 3.93 17.15
N LEU A 250 10.80 3.19 16.46
CA LEU A 250 9.41 2.95 16.90
C LEU A 250 9.38 2.28 18.27
N PHE A 251 10.11 1.17 18.43
CA PHE A 251 10.15 0.45 19.71
C PHE A 251 10.70 1.34 20.83
N PHE A 252 11.67 2.20 20.51
CA PHE A 252 12.17 3.21 21.44
C PHE A 252 11.11 4.26 21.79
N CYS A 253 10.39 4.83 20.83
CA CYS A 253 9.35 5.83 21.09
C CYS A 253 8.15 5.22 21.84
N VAL A 254 7.69 4.03 21.47
CA VAL A 254 6.59 3.32 22.16
C VAL A 254 6.98 2.98 23.59
N SER A 255 8.21 2.49 23.82
CA SER A 255 8.69 2.25 25.18
C SER A 255 8.75 3.54 26.00
N MET A 256 9.16 4.67 25.40
CA MET A 256 9.19 5.97 26.08
C MET A 256 7.81 6.57 26.35
N VAL A 257 6.82 6.37 25.47
CA VAL A 257 5.44 6.82 25.68
C VAL A 257 4.78 6.06 26.84
N GLY A 258 5.09 4.77 26.99
CA GLY A 258 4.62 3.94 28.10
C GLY A 258 5.17 4.33 29.49
N PHE A 259 6.25 5.11 29.55
CA PHE A 259 6.81 5.56 30.83
C PHE A 259 6.00 6.67 31.50
N ASN A 260 5.26 7.49 30.73
CA ASN A 260 4.50 8.63 31.28
C ASN A 260 3.02 8.34 31.57
N PHE A 261 2.46 7.27 31.01
CA PHE A 261 1.11 6.83 31.34
C PHE A 261 1.14 5.33 31.56
N GLY A 262 0.96 4.90 32.81
CA GLY A 262 0.94 3.50 33.22
C GLY A 262 -0.18 2.68 32.58
N LEU A 263 -0.08 2.41 31.29
CA LEU A 263 -0.98 1.58 30.51
C LEU A 263 -0.29 0.24 30.24
N LYS A 264 -0.35 -0.63 31.25
CA LYS A 264 0.01 -2.06 31.21
C LYS A 264 -0.84 -2.92 30.25
N TYR A 265 -1.58 -2.33 29.31
CA TYR A 265 -2.60 -3.04 28.53
C TYR A 265 -2.31 -3.16 27.02
N TYR A 266 -1.28 -2.49 26.49
CA TYR A 266 -0.93 -2.57 25.07
C TYR A 266 0.17 -3.60 24.74
N ASP A 267 0.76 -4.25 25.74
CA ASP A 267 1.81 -5.27 25.53
C ASP A 267 1.31 -6.49 24.75
N TYR A 268 0.01 -6.83 24.83
CA TYR A 268 -0.56 -7.98 24.14
C TYR A 268 -0.61 -7.83 22.61
N PHE A 269 -0.73 -6.60 22.09
CA PHE A 269 -0.73 -6.36 20.65
C PHE A 269 0.66 -6.53 20.03
N ILE A 270 1.71 -6.24 20.80
CA ILE A 270 3.11 -6.44 20.42
C ILE A 270 3.41 -7.93 20.31
N TYR A 271 2.91 -8.74 21.24
CA TYR A 271 3.02 -10.20 21.17
C TYR A 271 2.28 -10.81 19.97
N LEU A 272 1.13 -10.24 19.59
CA LEU A 272 0.37 -10.74 18.44
C LEU A 272 1.09 -10.43 17.11
N LEU A 273 1.68 -9.24 16.98
CA LEU A 273 2.56 -8.88 15.86
C LEU A 273 3.84 -9.74 15.82
N PHE A 274 4.41 -10.07 16.97
CA PHE A 274 5.57 -10.97 17.07
C PHE A 274 5.21 -12.41 16.65
N CYS A 275 4.06 -12.93 17.06
CA CYS A 275 3.59 -14.25 16.66
C CYS A 275 3.26 -14.35 15.16
N VAL A 276 2.71 -13.30 14.55
CA VAL A 276 2.49 -13.25 13.10
C VAL A 276 3.81 -13.14 12.34
N GLY A 277 4.80 -12.41 12.88
CA GLY A 277 6.16 -12.40 12.36
C GLY A 277 6.83 -13.78 12.40
N LEU A 278 6.62 -14.56 13.45
CA LEU A 278 7.10 -15.94 13.53
C LEU A 278 6.40 -16.90 12.56
N LEU A 279 5.12 -16.67 12.26
CA LEU A 279 4.41 -17.44 11.23
C LEU A 279 4.88 -17.14 9.81
N SER A 280 5.53 -15.99 9.58
CA SER A 280 6.17 -15.67 8.29
C SER A 280 7.55 -16.32 8.09
N VAL A 281 8.03 -17.06 9.10
CA VAL A 281 9.30 -17.82 9.04
C VAL A 281 9.06 -19.29 8.63
N PHE A 282 7.81 -19.74 8.57
CA PHE A 282 7.41 -21.06 8.05
C PHE A 282 6.67 -20.91 6.71
#